data_AF-A0A3M1JA30-F1
#
_entry.id   AF-A0A3M1JA30-F1
#
_cell.length_a   1.000
_cell.length_b   1.000
_cell.length_c   1.000
_cell.angle_alpha   90.00
_cell.angle_beta   90.00
_cell.angle_gamma   90.00
#
_symmetry.space_group_name_H-M   'P 1'
#
loop_
_entity.id
_entity.type
_entity.pdbx_description
1 polymer ?
#
loop_
_entity_poly.entity_id
_entity_poly.type
_entity_poly.pdbx_seq_one_letter_code
_entity_poly.pdbx_strand_id
1 'polypeptide(L)'
;MINASYFTVWEWRLRRRSRTFTFTFMCHFKSLLILVCVLGLSACGSKSASATEADADFDLAEQLTELADRMRAYLPQVPLDSTQIPRTVENGVLKGTTSKSWTSGFFPGLLWQLYRSSGHEELRQAAEQWQAFVEKEKRDSSTHDLGFK
;
A
#
# COMPACT_ATOMS: atom_id res chain seq x y z
N MET A 1 -7.64 35.35 -37.89
CA MET A 1 -7.13 36.59 -38.54
C MET A 1 -5.64 36.43 -38.74
N ILE A 2 -5.18 36.72 -39.97
CA ILE A 2 -3.87 36.36 -40.55
C ILE A 2 -2.86 37.49 -40.34
N ASN A 3 -1.58 37.15 -40.17
CA ASN A 3 -0.36 37.79 -40.72
C ASN A 3 0.79 37.72 -39.70
N ALA A 4 2.07 37.67 -40.04
CA ALA A 4 2.85 37.33 -41.23
C ALA A 4 4.31 37.45 -40.74
N SER A 5 5.21 36.69 -41.33
CA SER A 5 6.68 36.73 -41.21
C SER A 5 7.27 38.15 -41.14
N TYR A 6 8.47 38.32 -40.58
CA TYR A 6 9.65 38.77 -41.33
C TYR A 6 10.94 38.61 -40.51
N PHE A 7 12.02 38.54 -41.28
CA PHE A 7 13.29 37.88 -41.05
C PHE A 7 14.36 38.90 -40.58
N THR A 8 15.32 38.37 -39.82
CA THR A 8 16.72 38.79 -39.60
C THR A 8 17.22 40.10 -40.22
N VAL A 9 17.93 40.92 -39.43
CA VAL A 9 18.87 41.91 -39.99
C VAL A 9 20.16 42.03 -39.15
N TRP A 10 21.25 41.55 -39.75
CA TRP A 10 22.60 42.13 -39.81
C TRP A 10 23.59 42.02 -38.64
N GLU A 11 24.66 41.27 -38.94
CA GLU A 11 26.02 41.47 -38.46
C GLU A 11 26.40 42.96 -38.35
N TRP A 12 27.23 43.31 -37.36
CA TRP A 12 28.45 44.09 -37.64
C TRP A 12 29.37 44.14 -36.40
N ARG A 13 30.67 44.05 -36.69
CA ARG A 13 31.79 44.66 -35.94
C ARG A 13 32.40 43.86 -34.79
N LEU A 14 33.26 42.94 -35.20
CA LEU A 14 34.60 42.75 -34.61
C LEU A 14 35.22 44.09 -34.15
N ARG A 15 35.95 44.05 -33.03
CA ARG A 15 37.39 44.43 -32.92
C ARG A 15 37.74 45.18 -31.63
N ARG A 16 38.34 44.41 -30.72
CA ARG A 16 39.55 44.68 -29.92
C ARG A 16 39.54 45.71 -28.77
N ARG A 17 40.15 45.19 -27.67
CA ARG A 17 41.14 45.80 -26.76
C ARG A 17 40.65 46.47 -25.47
N SER A 18 40.61 45.61 -24.44
CA SER A 18 41.43 45.66 -23.20
C SER A 18 41.38 46.91 -22.31
N ARG A 19 40.77 46.74 -21.12
CA ARG A 19 41.12 47.40 -19.85
C ARG A 19 40.70 46.47 -18.68
N THR A 20 41.34 45.33 -18.40
CA THR A 20 42.51 45.16 -17.50
C THR A 20 42.64 46.19 -16.37
N PHE A 21 41.75 46.20 -15.37
CA PHE A 21 42.15 46.57 -13.99
C PHE A 21 41.14 46.30 -12.84
N THR A 22 39.88 45.88 -13.09
CA THR A 22 38.86 45.81 -12.03
C THR A 22 38.31 44.41 -11.72
N PHE A 23 38.87 43.35 -12.31
CA PHE A 23 38.23 42.03 -12.30
C PHE A 23 38.70 41.07 -11.18
N THR A 24 39.86 41.30 -10.57
CA THR A 24 40.42 40.30 -9.63
C THR A 24 39.82 40.38 -8.22
N PHE A 25 39.40 41.57 -7.77
CA PHE A 25 38.89 41.74 -6.41
C PHE A 25 37.43 41.29 -6.22
N MET A 26 36.64 41.24 -7.31
CA MET A 26 35.21 40.91 -7.27
C MET A 26 34.93 39.39 -7.29
N CYS A 27 35.92 38.57 -7.68
CA CYS A 27 35.79 37.11 -7.76
C CYS A 27 36.06 36.41 -6.41
N HIS A 28 36.99 36.90 -5.60
CA HIS A 28 37.33 36.26 -4.32
C HIS A 28 36.25 36.46 -3.23
N PHE A 29 35.54 37.61 -3.24
CA PHE A 29 34.48 37.88 -2.28
C PHE A 29 33.22 37.03 -2.52
N LYS A 30 32.85 36.81 -3.80
CA LYS A 30 31.74 35.90 -4.17
C LYS A 30 32.08 34.43 -3.92
N SER A 31 33.35 34.05 -4.09
CA SER A 31 33.77 32.65 -3.87
C SER A 31 33.84 32.28 -2.38
N LEU A 32 34.13 33.24 -1.49
CA LEU A 32 34.14 33.03 -0.03
C LEU A 32 32.71 32.88 0.55
N LEU A 33 31.74 33.62 0.02
CA LEU A 33 30.33 33.54 0.44
C LEU A 33 29.65 32.21 0.07
N ILE A 34 30.04 31.57 -1.04
CA ILE A 34 29.49 30.28 -1.47
C ILE A 34 30.03 29.12 -0.61
N LEU A 35 31.29 29.22 -0.14
CA LEU A 35 31.91 28.18 0.69
C LEU A 35 31.28 28.11 2.10
N VAL A 36 30.86 29.24 2.66
CA VAL A 36 30.21 29.32 3.99
C VAL A 36 28.79 28.73 3.95
N CYS A 37 28.05 28.91 2.86
CA CYS A 37 26.70 28.33 2.72
C CYS A 37 26.70 26.80 2.55
N VAL A 38 27.76 26.22 1.95
CA VAL A 38 27.85 24.76 1.75
C VAL A 38 28.24 24.02 3.04
N LEU A 39 29.01 24.67 3.93
CA LEU A 39 29.40 24.09 5.23
C LEU A 39 28.32 24.18 6.32
N GLY A 40 27.29 25.00 6.12
CA GLY A 40 26.19 25.20 7.10
C GLY A 40 25.07 24.15 7.06
N LEU A 41 25.03 23.25 6.07
CA LEU A 41 23.94 22.28 5.89
C LEU A 41 24.22 20.87 6.43
N SER A 42 25.40 20.61 7.02
CA SER A 42 25.77 19.25 7.50
C SER A 42 25.54 19.02 9.01
N ALA A 43 24.85 19.92 9.72
CA ALA A 43 24.63 19.81 11.16
C ALA A 43 23.14 19.76 11.54
N CYS A 44 22.40 18.79 10.98
CA CYS A 44 21.18 18.28 11.61
C CYS A 44 20.94 16.83 11.18
N GLY A 45 21.83 15.93 11.64
CA GLY A 45 21.59 14.49 11.63
C GLY A 45 21.20 14.08 13.04
N SER A 46 19.91 14.21 13.39
CA SER A 46 19.36 13.66 14.63
C SER A 46 19.50 12.14 14.60
N LYS A 47 20.59 11.59 15.14
CA LYS A 47 20.63 10.18 15.51
C LYS A 47 19.71 10.01 16.72
N SER A 48 18.44 9.73 16.45
CA SER A 48 17.57 9.12 17.44
C SER A 48 18.20 7.80 17.85
N ALA A 49 18.64 7.71 19.10
CA ALA A 49 19.00 6.44 19.71
C ALA A 49 17.71 5.62 19.80
N SER A 50 17.48 4.78 18.80
CA SER A 50 16.47 3.73 18.84
C SER A 50 16.85 2.81 20.01
N ALA A 51 16.00 2.82 21.03
CA ALA A 51 15.99 1.78 22.04
C ALA A 51 15.89 0.44 21.32
N THR A 52 16.83 -0.45 21.61
CA THR A 52 16.84 -1.82 21.12
C THR A 52 15.82 -2.61 21.93
N GLU A 53 14.54 -2.43 21.62
CA GLU A 53 13.52 -3.46 21.86
C GLU A 53 13.66 -4.45 20.70
N ALA A 54 13.62 -5.75 20.98
CA ALA A 54 13.72 -6.78 19.97
C ALA A 54 12.44 -6.78 19.11
N ASP A 55 12.37 -5.89 18.13
CA ASP A 55 11.38 -5.96 17.06
C ASP A 55 11.74 -7.18 16.21
N ALA A 56 11.09 -8.31 16.48
CA ALA A 56 11.00 -9.38 15.50
C ALA A 56 10.45 -8.77 14.20
N ASP A 57 11.21 -8.89 13.12
CA ASP A 57 10.82 -8.43 11.79
C ASP A 57 9.49 -9.08 11.40
N PHE A 58 8.39 -8.37 11.65
CA PHE A 58 7.04 -8.86 11.39
C PHE A 58 6.74 -8.62 9.91
N ASP A 59 7.05 -9.59 9.07
CA ASP A 59 6.60 -9.57 7.69
C ASP A 59 5.12 -9.99 7.64
N LEU A 60 4.25 -9.01 7.47
CA LEU A 60 2.81 -9.20 7.36
C LEU A 60 2.44 -10.01 6.10
N ALA A 61 3.16 -9.81 4.99
CA ALA A 61 2.87 -10.48 3.73
C ALA A 61 3.24 -11.96 3.80
N GLU A 62 4.37 -12.28 4.42
CA GLU A 62 4.79 -13.65 4.68
C GLU A 62 3.76 -14.37 5.57
N GLN A 63 3.34 -13.75 6.67
CA GLN A 63 2.36 -14.34 7.58
C GLN A 63 0.99 -14.55 6.95
N LEU A 64 0.48 -13.60 6.16
CA LEU A 64 -0.79 -13.77 5.44
C LEU A 64 -0.72 -14.88 4.39
N THR A 65 0.44 -15.08 3.77
CA THR A 65 0.67 -16.18 2.83
C THR A 65 0.68 -17.51 3.56
N GLU A 66 1.37 -17.60 4.71
CA GLU A 66 1.39 -18.81 5.53
C GLU A 66 -0.02 -19.18 6.04
N LEU A 67 -0.80 -18.20 6.50
CA LEU A 67 -2.19 -18.42 6.91
C LEU A 67 -3.07 -18.89 5.75
N ALA A 68 -2.85 -18.36 4.55
CA ALA A 68 -3.57 -18.79 3.35
C ALA A 68 -3.24 -20.25 2.99
N ASP A 69 -1.97 -20.65 3.09
CA ASP A 69 -1.57 -22.05 2.88
C ASP A 69 -2.19 -23.00 3.90
N ARG A 70 -2.19 -22.63 5.19
CA ARG A 70 -2.85 -23.39 6.24
C ARG A 70 -4.35 -23.52 6.00
N MET A 71 -5.03 -22.42 5.63
CA MET A 71 -6.46 -22.45 5.32
C MET A 71 -6.74 -23.32 4.08
N ARG A 72 -5.94 -23.22 3.03
CA ARG A 72 -6.07 -24.05 1.83
C ARG A 72 -5.94 -25.54 2.15
N ALA A 73 -5.00 -25.92 3.00
CA ALA A 73 -4.84 -27.30 3.47
C ALA A 73 -5.99 -27.76 4.39
N TYR A 74 -6.62 -26.84 5.12
CA TYR A 74 -7.72 -27.13 6.03
C TYR A 74 -9.09 -27.21 5.34
N LEU A 75 -9.32 -26.43 4.28
CA LEU A 75 -10.60 -26.35 3.57
C LEU A 75 -11.25 -27.69 3.23
N PRO A 76 -10.53 -28.74 2.76
CA PRO A 76 -11.14 -30.04 2.47
C PRO A 76 -11.79 -30.73 3.69
N GLN A 77 -11.43 -30.31 4.90
CA GLN A 77 -11.98 -30.82 6.16
C GLN A 77 -13.28 -30.11 6.56
N VAL A 78 -13.62 -28.99 5.90
CA VAL A 78 -14.81 -28.19 6.17
C VAL A 78 -15.86 -28.50 5.09
N PRO A 79 -16.91 -29.27 5.39
CA PRO A 79 -17.93 -29.58 4.41
C PRO A 79 -18.70 -28.30 4.00
N LEU A 80 -18.94 -28.15 2.70
CA LEU A 80 -19.75 -27.05 2.17
C LEU A 80 -21.22 -27.26 2.54
N ASP A 81 -21.72 -26.50 3.52
CA ASP A 81 -23.08 -26.63 4.05
C ASP A 81 -23.65 -25.27 4.49
N SER A 82 -24.77 -24.87 3.89
CA SER A 82 -25.48 -23.61 4.17
C SER A 82 -25.93 -23.42 5.62
N THR A 83 -25.95 -24.49 6.42
CA THR A 83 -26.33 -24.51 7.84
C THR A 83 -25.14 -24.61 8.78
N GLN A 84 -23.93 -24.83 8.26
CA GLN A 84 -22.70 -25.00 9.03
C GLN A 84 -21.59 -24.05 8.57
N ILE A 85 -21.91 -22.78 8.31
CA ILE A 85 -20.91 -21.74 8.04
C ILE A 85 -20.00 -21.59 9.27
N PRO A 86 -18.67 -21.80 9.17
CA PRO A 86 -17.77 -21.79 10.32
C PRO A 86 -17.91 -20.54 11.20
N ARG A 87 -18.06 -20.75 12.52
CA ARG A 87 -18.24 -19.66 13.49
C ARG A 87 -17.29 -19.77 14.68
N THR A 88 -17.19 -20.94 15.29
CA THR A 88 -16.42 -21.13 16.53
C THR A 88 -15.94 -22.57 16.66
N VAL A 89 -15.00 -22.82 17.56
CA VAL A 89 -14.57 -24.16 17.95
C VAL A 89 -14.92 -24.36 19.41
N GLU A 90 -15.71 -25.40 19.70
CA GLU A 90 -16.13 -25.77 21.05
C GLU A 90 -15.71 -27.21 21.32
N ASN A 91 -14.94 -27.44 22.38
CA ASN A 91 -14.41 -28.76 22.75
C ASN A 91 -13.66 -29.45 21.59
N GLY A 92 -12.90 -28.68 20.81
CA GLY A 92 -12.16 -29.19 19.64
C GLY A 92 -13.02 -29.48 18.41
N VAL A 93 -14.32 -29.19 18.44
CA VAL A 93 -15.25 -29.41 17.33
C VAL A 93 -15.63 -28.08 16.70
N LEU A 94 -15.47 -27.96 15.39
CA LEU A 94 -15.94 -26.81 14.62
C LEU A 94 -17.47 -26.74 14.68
N LYS A 95 -18.00 -25.60 15.12
CA LYS A 95 -19.42 -25.28 15.12
C LYS A 95 -19.69 -24.22 14.06
N GLY A 96 -20.65 -24.52 13.21
CA GLY A 96 -21.12 -23.62 12.19
C GLY A 96 -22.40 -22.89 12.57
N THR A 97 -22.87 -22.06 11.64
CA THR A 97 -24.13 -21.33 11.73
C THR A 97 -24.83 -21.30 10.38
N THR A 98 -26.13 -21.00 10.40
CA THR A 98 -26.88 -20.65 9.18
C THR A 98 -26.52 -19.25 8.69
N SER A 99 -26.83 -18.98 7.42
CA SER A 99 -26.69 -17.66 6.76
C SER A 99 -27.33 -16.50 7.51
N LYS A 100 -28.44 -16.73 8.25
CA LYS A 100 -29.17 -15.68 8.97
C LYS A 100 -28.40 -15.07 10.15
N SER A 101 -27.40 -15.78 10.67
CA SER A 101 -26.59 -15.29 11.77
C SER A 101 -25.79 -14.06 11.35
N TRP A 102 -25.65 -13.10 12.26
CA TRP A 102 -24.80 -11.93 12.06
C TRP A 102 -23.33 -12.28 11.81
N THR A 103 -22.90 -13.53 12.08
CA THR A 103 -21.52 -13.97 11.86
C THR A 103 -21.27 -14.63 10.51
N SER A 104 -22.29 -14.80 9.66
CA SER A 104 -22.21 -15.66 8.47
C SER A 104 -21.29 -15.10 7.38
N GLY A 105 -21.09 -13.79 7.29
CA GLY A 105 -20.22 -13.14 6.31
C GLY A 105 -18.73 -13.19 6.66
N PHE A 106 -18.35 -13.49 7.91
CA PHE A 106 -16.93 -13.47 8.31
C PHE A 106 -16.11 -14.56 7.63
N PHE A 107 -16.63 -15.78 7.51
CA PHE A 107 -15.90 -16.88 6.90
C PHE A 107 -15.63 -16.67 5.39
N PRO A 108 -16.63 -16.38 4.53
CA PRO A 108 -16.35 -16.04 3.14
C PRO A 108 -15.49 -14.77 3.01
N GLY A 109 -15.67 -13.78 3.89
CA GLY A 109 -14.82 -12.60 3.95
C GLY A 109 -13.35 -12.93 4.22
N LEU A 110 -13.07 -13.83 5.17
CA LEU A 110 -11.72 -14.34 5.45
C LEU A 110 -11.11 -15.03 4.23
N LEU A 111 -11.87 -15.88 3.54
CA LEU A 111 -11.39 -16.56 2.33
C LEU A 111 -11.01 -15.58 1.22
N TRP A 112 -11.80 -14.51 1.02
CA TRP A 112 -11.44 -13.42 0.11
C TRP A 112 -10.15 -12.71 0.52
N GLN A 113 -9.95 -12.45 1.82
CA GLN A 113 -8.72 -11.82 2.31
C GLN A 113 -7.49 -12.69 2.04
N LEU A 114 -7.58 -13.99 2.33
CA LEU A 114 -6.47 -14.92 2.12
C LEU A 114 -6.20 -15.17 0.63
N TYR A 115 -7.24 -15.16 -0.22
CA TYR A 115 -7.05 -15.17 -1.67
C TYR A 115 -6.28 -13.92 -2.14
N ARG A 116 -6.63 -12.73 -1.64
CA ARG A 116 -5.94 -11.50 -2.04
C ARG A 116 -4.47 -11.47 -1.66
N SER A 117 -4.08 -12.09 -0.55
CA SER A 117 -2.67 -12.16 -0.14
C SER A 117 -1.89 -13.22 -0.90
N SER A 118 -2.47 -14.40 -1.12
CA SER A 118 -1.76 -15.57 -1.66
C SER A 118 -1.93 -15.82 -3.16
N GLY A 119 -3.05 -15.40 -3.74
CA GLY A 119 -3.44 -15.74 -5.11
C GLY A 119 -3.95 -17.18 -5.30
N HIS A 120 -4.16 -17.95 -4.22
CA HIS A 120 -4.64 -19.34 -4.32
C HIS A 120 -6.09 -19.40 -4.81
N GLU A 121 -6.29 -19.94 -6.01
CA GLU A 121 -7.60 -19.99 -6.66
C GLU A 121 -8.62 -20.84 -5.89
N GLU A 122 -8.18 -21.85 -5.15
CA GLU A 122 -9.04 -22.68 -4.30
C GLU A 122 -9.71 -21.86 -3.19
N LEU A 123 -9.00 -20.85 -2.65
CA LEU A 123 -9.57 -19.93 -1.65
C LEU A 123 -10.64 -19.05 -2.27
N ARG A 124 -10.43 -18.59 -3.52
CA ARG A 124 -11.44 -17.81 -4.26
C ARG A 124 -12.70 -18.62 -4.50
N GLN A 125 -12.54 -19.85 -5.01
CA GLN A 125 -13.65 -20.75 -5.29
C GLN A 125 -14.46 -21.06 -4.02
N ALA A 126 -13.77 -21.33 -2.91
CA ALA A 126 -14.43 -21.52 -1.63
C ALA A 126 -15.15 -20.24 -1.16
N ALA A 127 -14.53 -19.06 -1.30
CA ALA A 127 -15.15 -17.79 -0.94
C ALA A 127 -16.45 -17.56 -1.71
N GLU A 128 -16.45 -17.79 -3.04
CA GLU A 128 -17.64 -17.68 -3.89
C GLU A 128 -18.75 -18.65 -3.46
N GLN A 129 -18.40 -19.91 -3.18
CA GLN A 129 -19.37 -20.93 -2.75
C GLN A 129 -20.03 -20.60 -1.41
N TRP A 130 -19.24 -20.20 -0.41
CA TRP A 130 -19.76 -19.83 0.91
C TRP A 130 -20.54 -18.52 0.85
N GLN A 131 -20.09 -17.54 0.07
CA GLN A 131 -20.80 -16.28 -0.13
C GLN A 131 -22.17 -16.50 -0.79
N ALA A 132 -22.31 -17.47 -1.69
CA ALA A 132 -23.59 -17.78 -2.32
C ALA A 132 -24.69 -18.17 -1.31
N PHE A 133 -24.34 -18.77 -0.17
CA PHE A 133 -25.30 -19.07 0.90
C PHE A 133 -25.76 -17.83 1.66
N VAL A 134 -24.91 -16.81 1.71
CA VAL A 134 -25.07 -15.56 2.45
C VAL A 134 -25.82 -14.52 1.60
N GLU A 135 -25.60 -14.51 0.28
CA GLU A 135 -26.19 -13.58 -0.71
C GLU A 135 -27.72 -13.41 -0.61
N LYS A 136 -28.45 -14.44 -0.16
CA LYS A 136 -29.91 -14.37 0.00
C LYS A 136 -30.34 -13.41 1.12
N GLU A 137 -29.47 -13.11 2.08
CA GLU A 137 -29.76 -12.26 3.23
C GLU A 137 -29.66 -10.76 2.90
N LYS A 138 -29.16 -10.37 1.73
CA LYS A 138 -28.94 -8.96 1.32
C LYS A 138 -30.16 -8.03 1.37
N ARG A 139 -31.37 -8.60 1.47
CA ARG A 139 -32.64 -7.86 1.58
C ARG A 139 -33.26 -7.94 2.97
N ASP A 140 -32.57 -8.54 3.94
CA ASP A 140 -33.06 -8.60 5.30
C ASP A 140 -32.98 -7.23 5.98
N SER A 141 -34.13 -6.59 6.14
CA SER A 141 -34.29 -5.31 6.82
C SER A 141 -34.60 -5.44 8.31
N SER A 142 -34.59 -6.66 8.87
CA SER A 142 -34.98 -6.92 10.27
C SER A 142 -33.84 -6.78 11.27
N THR A 143 -32.59 -6.56 10.83
CA THR A 143 -31.42 -6.45 11.71
C THR A 143 -30.49 -5.29 11.31
N HIS A 144 -29.75 -4.78 12.29
CA HIS A 144 -28.66 -3.82 12.06
C HIS A 144 -27.36 -4.50 11.60
N ASP A 145 -27.26 -5.83 11.75
CA ASP A 145 -26.07 -6.60 11.39
C ASP A 145 -26.03 -7.04 9.92
N LEU A 146 -26.85 -6.44 9.05
CA LEU A 146 -26.93 -6.81 7.64
C LEU A 146 -25.56 -6.75 6.95
N GLY A 147 -24.69 -5.82 7.34
CA GLY A 147 -23.34 -5.70 6.78
C GLY A 147 -22.40 -6.86 7.12
N PHE A 148 -22.72 -7.70 8.11
CA PHE A 148 -21.92 -8.85 8.51
C PHE A 148 -22.45 -10.19 7.98
N LYS A 149 -23.55 -10.18 7.25
CA LYS A 149 -24.20 -11.36 6.68
C LYS A 149 -24.62 -11.15 5.23
#